data_AF-A0A072NZ28-F1
#
_entry.id   AF-A0A072NZ28-F1
#
_cell.length_a   1.000
_cell.length_b   1.000
_cell.length_c   1.000
_cell.angle_alpha   90.00
_cell.angle_beta   90.00
_cell.angle_gamma   90.00
#
_symmetry.space_group_name_H-M   'P 1'
#
loop_
_entity.id
_entity.type
_entity.pdbx_description
1 polymer ?
#
loop_
_entity_poly.entity_id
_entity_poly.type
_entity_poly.pdbx_seq_one_letter_code
_entity_poly.pdbx_strand_id
1 'polypeptide(L)'
;MAAITESEPIPSVKDLASSESSIRRSALRAIVSHLNEREATSPLTPTQSLQLWRGLYVAVYMHDSKNAISVQNLITEVAGLLSVIAAKDKAISTSGGQDGVWLDTWTTAFWETISREWVSIDQWRMNKVLLLVRFFLRENLRLLFDAVAVDEPKSSAKSHEIVTRQVHVLESWPLSPRERKVPDGLRLHVLDVWSDELLAQLEAATAAAAVQGGQESSSESGENGVKNALTGAAKLIMAPVEKISKEALSKGVKMRAKDAVKSFQESI
;
A
#
# COMPACT_ATOMS: atom_id res chain seq x y z
N MET A 1 -20.79 9.46 30.62
CA MET A 1 -21.17 9.42 29.20
C MET A 1 -20.04 10.11 28.43
N ALA A 2 -19.18 9.33 27.78
CA ALA A 2 -18.13 9.89 26.94
C ALA A 2 -18.80 10.59 25.76
N ALA A 3 -18.46 11.85 25.52
CA ALA A 3 -18.92 12.57 24.35
C ALA A 3 -18.53 11.78 23.11
N ILE A 4 -19.51 11.44 22.27
CA ILE A 4 -19.26 10.98 20.91
C ILE A 4 -18.68 12.20 20.21
N THR A 5 -17.36 12.28 20.11
CA THR A 5 -16.70 13.24 19.23
C THR A 5 -17.17 12.90 17.81
N GLU A 6 -18.04 13.74 17.27
CA GLU A 6 -18.61 13.57 15.94
C GLU A 6 -17.45 13.61 14.93
N SER A 7 -17.13 12.45 14.34
CA SER A 7 -16.03 12.34 13.40
C SER A 7 -16.32 13.19 12.17
N GLU A 8 -15.39 14.05 11.78
CA GLU A 8 -15.52 14.90 10.60
C GLU A 8 -16.01 14.10 9.38
N PRO A 9 -17.08 14.56 8.69
CA PRO A 9 -17.73 13.81 7.63
C PRO A 9 -16.81 13.65 6.40
N ILE A 10 -17.13 12.68 5.55
CA ILE A 10 -16.46 12.48 4.26
C ILE A 10 -17.37 12.94 3.11
N PRO A 11 -16.80 13.37 1.96
CA PRO A 11 -17.58 13.68 0.78
C PRO A 11 -18.34 12.46 0.25
N SER A 12 -19.43 12.72 -0.48
CA SER A 12 -20.22 11.67 -1.10
C SER A 12 -19.39 10.88 -2.12
N VAL A 13 -19.41 9.55 -2.00
CA VAL A 13 -18.75 8.63 -2.95
C VAL A 13 -19.69 8.17 -4.07
N LYS A 14 -20.98 8.53 -4.02
CA LYS A 14 -22.01 8.01 -4.96
C LYS A 14 -21.71 8.39 -6.41
N ASP A 15 -21.20 9.60 -6.62
CA ASP A 15 -20.94 10.13 -7.96
C ASP A 15 -19.75 9.46 -8.67
N LEU A 16 -18.92 8.70 -7.95
CA LEU A 16 -17.91 7.82 -8.54
C LEU A 16 -18.51 6.66 -9.33
N ALA A 17 -19.78 6.31 -9.06
CA ALA A 17 -20.53 5.29 -9.80
C ALA A 17 -21.29 5.85 -11.02
N SER A 18 -21.22 7.17 -11.27
CA SER A 18 -21.93 7.79 -12.39
C SER A 18 -21.49 7.25 -13.75
N SER A 19 -22.42 7.08 -14.68
CA SER A 19 -22.11 6.74 -16.07
C SER A 19 -21.32 7.87 -16.77
N GLU A 20 -21.52 9.11 -16.34
CA GLU A 20 -20.86 10.29 -16.91
C GLU A 20 -19.41 10.44 -16.42
N SER A 21 -18.45 10.38 -17.34
CA SER A 21 -17.02 10.46 -17.02
C SER A 21 -16.59 11.80 -16.41
N SER A 22 -17.27 12.89 -16.76
CA SER A 22 -17.06 14.22 -16.16
C SER A 22 -17.45 14.23 -14.67
N ILE A 23 -18.61 13.65 -14.34
CA ILE A 23 -19.11 13.54 -12.97
C ILE A 23 -18.16 12.69 -12.12
N ARG A 24 -17.74 11.53 -12.61
CA ARG A 24 -16.77 10.68 -11.90
C ARG A 24 -15.45 11.40 -11.61
N ARG A 25 -14.90 12.13 -12.60
CA ARG A 25 -13.66 12.91 -12.42
C ARG A 25 -13.83 14.05 -11.42
N SER A 26 -14.98 14.73 -11.43
CA SER A 26 -15.27 15.77 -10.44
C SER A 26 -15.36 15.19 -9.03
N ALA A 27 -16.03 14.04 -8.87
CA ALA A 27 -16.15 13.36 -7.58
C ALA A 27 -14.79 12.87 -7.06
N LEU A 28 -13.95 12.31 -7.94
CA LEU A 28 -12.60 11.88 -7.56
C LEU A 28 -11.76 13.07 -7.07
N ARG A 29 -11.78 14.20 -7.80
CA ARG A 29 -11.09 15.43 -7.39
C ARG A 29 -11.57 15.95 -6.04
N ALA A 30 -12.88 15.90 -5.78
CA ALA A 30 -13.43 16.32 -4.49
C ALA A 30 -12.91 15.44 -3.33
N ILE A 31 -12.80 14.13 -3.54
CA ILE A 31 -12.23 13.20 -2.55
C ILE A 31 -10.73 13.47 -2.36
N VAL A 32 -9.97 13.66 -3.45
CA VAL A 32 -8.55 13.99 -3.38
C VAL A 32 -8.35 15.31 -2.61
N SER A 33 -9.13 16.36 -2.90
CA SER A 33 -9.07 17.64 -2.19
C SER A 33 -9.34 17.45 -0.70
N HIS A 34 -10.42 16.73 -0.37
CA HIS A 34 -10.79 16.43 1.01
C HIS A 34 -9.68 15.73 1.78
N LEU A 35 -9.04 14.70 1.20
CA LEU A 35 -7.94 13.98 1.85
C LEU A 35 -6.70 14.86 2.06
N ASN A 36 -6.43 15.78 1.13
CA ASN A 36 -5.32 16.72 1.27
C ASN A 36 -5.59 17.78 2.33
N GLU A 37 -6.80 18.34 2.36
CA GLU A 37 -7.21 19.44 3.25
C GLU A 37 -7.52 18.96 4.67
N ARG A 38 -7.94 17.70 4.85
CA ARG A 38 -8.31 17.16 6.16
C ARG A 38 -7.15 17.20 7.14
N GLU A 39 -7.42 17.66 8.35
CA GLU A 39 -6.40 17.80 9.39
C GLU A 39 -5.84 16.46 9.82
N ALA A 40 -4.53 16.39 10.05
CA ALA A 40 -3.86 15.14 10.43
C ALA A 40 -4.37 14.64 11.80
N THR A 41 -4.78 15.54 12.69
CA THR A 41 -5.36 15.21 14.01
C THR A 41 -6.78 14.62 13.94
N SER A 42 -7.41 14.61 12.76
CA SER A 42 -8.76 14.08 12.50
C SER A 42 -8.68 12.82 11.61
N PRO A 43 -8.16 11.68 12.11
CA PRO A 43 -8.03 10.46 11.31
C PRO A 43 -9.37 9.98 10.76
N LEU A 44 -9.30 9.33 9.59
CA LEU A 44 -10.46 8.61 9.05
C LEU A 44 -10.78 7.41 9.93
N THR A 45 -12.06 7.22 10.21
CA THR A 45 -12.51 5.98 10.86
C THR A 45 -12.41 4.79 9.89
N PRO A 46 -12.35 3.54 10.40
CA PRO A 46 -12.35 2.35 9.53
C PRO A 46 -13.53 2.32 8.55
N THR A 47 -14.72 2.69 9.02
CA THR A 47 -15.93 2.75 8.18
C THR A 47 -15.82 3.82 7.09
N GLN A 48 -15.29 4.99 7.40
CA GLN A 48 -15.06 6.04 6.39
C GLN A 48 -14.05 5.61 5.33
N SER A 49 -12.94 4.98 5.75
CA SER A 49 -11.95 4.42 4.82
C SER A 49 -12.54 3.33 3.92
N LEU A 50 -13.41 2.45 4.46
CA LEU A 50 -14.12 1.44 3.66
C LEU A 50 -15.12 2.06 2.68
N GLN A 51 -15.82 3.13 3.06
CA GLN A 51 -16.73 3.86 2.17
C GLN A 51 -15.97 4.53 1.02
N LEU A 52 -14.86 5.20 1.34
CA LEU A 52 -13.98 5.83 0.35
C LEU A 52 -13.39 4.78 -0.61
N TRP A 53 -12.81 3.70 -0.09
CA TRP A 53 -12.26 2.64 -0.92
C TRP A 53 -13.31 1.94 -1.77
N ARG A 54 -14.54 1.75 -1.27
CA ARG A 54 -15.64 1.25 -2.09
C ARG A 54 -15.91 2.18 -3.27
N GLY A 55 -15.97 3.48 -3.04
CA GLY A 55 -16.12 4.49 -4.09
C GLY A 55 -14.97 4.44 -5.10
N LEU A 56 -13.72 4.49 -4.63
CA LEU A 56 -12.52 4.49 -5.47
C LEU A 56 -12.42 3.22 -6.32
N TYR A 57 -12.73 2.06 -5.74
CA TYR A 57 -12.85 0.80 -6.48
C TYR A 57 -13.89 0.92 -7.60
N VAL A 58 -15.07 1.47 -7.31
CA VAL A 58 -16.13 1.65 -8.32
C VAL A 58 -15.67 2.63 -9.41
N ALA A 59 -14.92 3.67 -9.08
CA ALA A 59 -14.36 4.60 -10.06
C ALA A 59 -13.46 3.87 -11.07
N VAL A 60 -12.56 3.00 -10.59
CA VAL A 60 -11.71 2.14 -11.43
C VAL A 60 -12.57 1.14 -12.20
N TYR A 61 -13.53 0.49 -11.54
CA TYR A 61 -14.45 -0.48 -12.15
C TYR A 61 -15.30 0.10 -13.29
N MET A 62 -15.73 1.36 -13.18
CA MET A 62 -16.52 2.07 -14.18
C MET A 62 -15.67 2.80 -15.23
N HIS A 63 -14.35 2.83 -15.07
CA HIS A 63 -13.45 3.42 -16.07
C HIS A 63 -13.29 2.48 -17.27
N ASP A 64 -14.11 2.70 -18.30
CA ASP A 64 -14.16 1.91 -19.54
C ASP A 64 -13.46 2.65 -20.71
N SER A 65 -12.21 3.05 -20.48
CA SER A 65 -11.39 3.72 -21.48
C SER A 65 -10.57 2.70 -22.27
N LYS A 66 -10.64 2.76 -23.61
CA LYS A 66 -9.74 2.00 -24.51
C LYS A 66 -8.31 2.53 -24.49
N ASN A 67 -8.10 3.75 -24.01
CA ASN A 67 -6.76 4.32 -23.86
C ASN A 67 -6.11 3.78 -22.57
N ALA A 68 -5.14 2.88 -22.74
CA ALA A 68 -4.40 2.26 -21.65
C ALA A 68 -3.68 3.27 -20.75
N ILE A 69 -3.16 4.36 -21.31
CA ILE A 69 -2.51 5.45 -20.55
C ILE A 69 -3.53 6.11 -19.63
N SER A 70 -4.76 6.33 -20.10
CA SER A 70 -5.82 6.88 -19.26
C SER A 70 -6.19 5.95 -18.09
N VAL A 71 -6.16 4.63 -18.30
CA VAL A 71 -6.39 3.65 -17.22
C VAL A 71 -5.24 3.67 -16.22
N GLN A 72 -4.00 3.68 -16.69
CA GLN A 72 -2.81 3.78 -15.85
C GLN A 72 -2.81 5.05 -15.02
N ASN A 73 -3.09 6.21 -15.62
CA ASN A 73 -3.12 7.49 -14.90
C ASN A 73 -4.14 7.49 -13.75
N LEU A 74 -5.34 6.95 -13.97
CA LEU A 74 -6.34 6.83 -12.92
C LEU A 74 -5.84 5.91 -11.79
N ILE A 75 -5.23 4.78 -12.14
CA ILE A 75 -4.72 3.84 -11.14
C ILE A 75 -3.55 4.46 -10.36
N THR A 76 -2.65 5.18 -11.02
CA THR A 76 -1.57 5.93 -10.39
C THR A 76 -2.12 6.98 -9.42
N GLU A 77 -3.15 7.73 -9.82
CA GLU A 77 -3.79 8.73 -8.96
C GLU A 77 -4.41 8.08 -7.71
N VAL A 78 -5.16 6.98 -7.90
CA VAL A 78 -5.82 6.26 -6.79
C VAL A 78 -4.81 5.58 -5.86
N ALA A 79 -3.78 4.92 -6.39
CA ALA A 79 -2.73 4.29 -5.58
C ALA A 79 -1.86 5.35 -4.87
N GLY A 80 -1.57 6.46 -5.54
CA GLY A 80 -0.77 7.57 -5.03
C GLY A 80 -1.40 8.30 -3.83
N LEU A 81 -2.71 8.18 -3.62
CA LEU A 81 -3.38 8.64 -2.39
C LEU A 81 -2.73 8.08 -1.13
N LEU A 82 -2.09 6.91 -1.22
CA LEU A 82 -1.36 6.31 -0.11
C LEU A 82 -0.24 7.24 0.42
N SER A 83 0.42 8.01 -0.45
CA SER A 83 1.42 8.99 -0.03
C SER A 83 0.80 10.18 0.73
N VAL A 84 -0.40 10.61 0.33
CA VAL A 84 -1.14 11.67 1.03
C VAL A 84 -1.49 11.22 2.44
N ILE A 85 -1.96 9.98 2.59
CA ILE A 85 -2.30 9.38 3.88
C ILE A 85 -1.05 9.21 4.76
N ALA A 86 0.05 8.68 4.21
CA ALA A 86 1.30 8.52 4.96
C ALA A 86 1.89 9.86 5.45
N ALA A 87 1.72 10.93 4.67
CA ALA A 87 2.13 12.27 5.08
C ALA A 87 1.37 12.78 6.33
N LYS A 88 0.11 12.36 6.53
CA LYS A 88 -0.66 12.70 7.73
C LYS A 88 -0.07 12.05 8.98
N ASP A 89 0.27 10.76 8.93
CA ASP A 89 0.96 10.08 10.05
C ASP A 89 2.30 10.75 10.37
N LYS A 90 3.10 11.09 9.33
CA LYS A 90 4.35 11.82 9.52
C LYS A 90 4.13 13.14 10.26
N ALA A 91 3.09 13.91 9.90
CA ALA A 91 2.75 15.17 10.56
C ALA A 91 2.37 14.95 12.04
N ILE A 92 1.53 13.96 12.36
CA ILE A 92 1.17 13.62 13.75
C ILE A 92 2.39 13.24 14.57
N SER A 93 3.26 12.42 13.99
CA SER A 93 4.44 11.92 14.67
C SER A 93 5.42 13.03 15.05
N THR A 94 5.55 14.08 14.23
CA THR A 94 6.32 15.27 14.61
C THR A 94 5.70 16.08 15.75
N SER A 95 4.39 15.92 15.99
CA SER A 95 3.63 16.60 17.04
C SER A 95 3.45 15.78 18.33
N GLY A 96 4.00 14.56 18.41
CA GLY A 96 3.91 13.69 19.60
C GLY A 96 2.57 12.96 19.78
N GLY A 97 1.75 12.85 18.72
CA GLY A 97 0.50 12.08 18.73
C GLY A 97 0.69 10.58 18.42
N GLN A 98 -0.40 9.82 18.48
CA GLN A 98 -0.43 8.39 18.11
C GLN A 98 -0.15 8.24 16.61
N ASP A 99 1.02 7.71 16.27
CA ASP A 99 1.52 7.53 14.90
C ASP A 99 0.93 6.26 14.26
N GLY A 100 0.78 6.26 12.93
CA GLY A 100 0.40 5.08 12.12
C GLY A 100 -1.10 4.84 11.93
N VAL A 101 -1.97 5.58 12.61
CA VAL A 101 -3.43 5.35 12.54
C VAL A 101 -3.96 5.55 11.13
N TRP A 102 -3.44 6.54 10.38
CA TRP A 102 -3.92 6.83 9.03
C TRP A 102 -3.55 5.72 8.05
N LEU A 103 -2.26 5.37 7.99
CA LEU A 103 -1.75 4.41 7.04
C LEU A 103 -2.33 3.02 7.31
N ASP A 104 -2.34 2.56 8.56
CA ASP A 104 -2.84 1.23 8.92
C ASP A 104 -4.34 1.09 8.62
N THR A 105 -5.14 2.11 8.92
CA THR A 105 -6.59 2.12 8.65
C THR A 105 -6.86 2.14 7.14
N TRP A 106 -6.11 2.95 6.39
CA TRP A 106 -6.30 3.09 4.95
C TRP A 106 -5.88 1.84 4.18
N THR A 107 -4.75 1.22 4.52
CA THR A 107 -4.26 0.00 3.85
C THR A 107 -5.10 -1.21 4.22
N THR A 108 -5.56 -1.32 5.46
CA THR A 108 -6.53 -2.34 5.88
C THR A 108 -7.82 -2.23 5.07
N ALA A 109 -8.38 -1.03 4.95
CA ALA A 109 -9.62 -0.81 4.20
C ALA A 109 -9.48 -1.09 2.69
N PHE A 110 -8.30 -0.83 2.11
CA PHE A 110 -7.99 -1.23 0.73
C PHE A 110 -8.08 -2.74 0.56
N TRP A 111 -7.29 -3.50 1.36
CA TRP A 111 -7.22 -4.95 1.23
C TRP A 111 -8.55 -5.62 1.55
N GLU A 112 -9.29 -5.12 2.54
CA GLU A 112 -10.64 -5.58 2.84
C GLU A 112 -11.59 -5.36 1.66
N THR A 113 -11.55 -4.17 1.05
CA THR A 113 -12.39 -3.85 -0.10
C THR A 113 -12.06 -4.74 -1.29
N ILE A 114 -10.78 -4.87 -1.67
CA ILE A 114 -10.39 -5.72 -2.81
C ILE A 114 -10.73 -7.18 -2.54
N SER A 115 -10.49 -7.69 -1.33
CA SER A 115 -10.81 -9.07 -0.96
C SER A 115 -12.31 -9.37 -1.11
N ARG A 116 -13.16 -8.46 -0.63
CA ARG A 116 -14.62 -8.58 -0.74
C ARG A 116 -15.10 -8.57 -2.19
N GLU A 117 -14.56 -7.68 -3.02
CA GLU A 117 -15.04 -7.50 -4.39
C GLU A 117 -14.43 -8.51 -5.38
N TRP A 118 -13.31 -9.16 -5.06
CA TRP A 118 -12.49 -9.91 -6.01
C TRP A 118 -13.26 -10.94 -6.85
N VAL A 119 -14.11 -11.74 -6.21
CA VAL A 119 -14.87 -12.82 -6.86
C VAL A 119 -15.94 -12.27 -7.81
N SER A 120 -16.39 -11.03 -7.62
CA SER A 120 -17.41 -10.39 -8.45
C SER A 120 -16.85 -9.71 -9.70
N ILE A 121 -15.53 -9.65 -9.86
CA ILE A 121 -14.89 -8.98 -10.99
C ILE A 121 -15.03 -9.85 -12.24
N ASP A 122 -15.69 -9.32 -13.27
CA ASP A 122 -15.75 -9.99 -14.56
C ASP A 122 -14.42 -9.90 -15.34
N GLN A 123 -14.22 -10.81 -16.29
CA GLN A 123 -12.98 -10.94 -17.05
C GLN A 123 -12.53 -9.66 -17.77
N TRP A 124 -13.46 -8.80 -18.22
CA TRP A 124 -13.12 -7.59 -18.97
C TRP A 124 -12.59 -6.49 -18.06
N ARG A 125 -12.93 -6.54 -16.77
CA ARG A 125 -12.53 -5.56 -15.76
C ARG A 125 -11.38 -6.04 -14.88
N MET A 126 -11.00 -7.31 -14.97
CA MET A 126 -9.95 -7.88 -14.15
C MET A 126 -8.61 -7.15 -14.31
N ASN A 127 -8.15 -6.92 -15.54
CA ASN A 127 -6.82 -6.35 -15.81
C ASN A 127 -6.54 -5.03 -15.08
N LYS A 128 -7.54 -4.14 -14.97
CA LYS A 128 -7.38 -2.87 -14.25
C LYS A 128 -7.36 -3.03 -12.74
N VAL A 129 -8.07 -4.02 -12.18
CA VAL A 129 -8.01 -4.31 -10.74
C VAL A 129 -6.69 -4.98 -10.39
N LEU A 130 -6.19 -5.90 -11.23
CA LEU A 130 -4.85 -6.47 -11.08
C LEU A 130 -3.78 -5.37 -11.09
N LEU A 131 -3.90 -4.41 -12.02
CA LEU A 131 -2.98 -3.28 -12.11
C LEU A 131 -3.08 -2.36 -10.89
N LEU A 132 -4.29 -2.11 -10.37
CA LEU A 132 -4.50 -1.37 -9.12
C LEU A 132 -3.81 -2.03 -7.93
N VAL A 133 -3.95 -3.35 -7.76
CA VAL A 133 -3.26 -4.08 -6.69
C VAL A 133 -1.75 -3.97 -6.84
N ARG A 134 -1.22 -4.10 -8.06
CA ARG A 134 0.22 -3.96 -8.32
C ARG A 134 0.74 -2.57 -7.96
N PHE A 135 0.04 -1.51 -8.36
CA PHE A 135 0.46 -0.13 -8.09
C PHE A 135 0.29 0.23 -6.61
N PHE A 136 -0.78 -0.25 -5.97
CA PHE A 136 -0.96 -0.04 -4.54
C PHE A 136 0.15 -0.73 -3.73
N LEU A 137 0.50 -1.98 -4.07
CA LEU A 137 1.62 -2.69 -3.45
C LEU A 137 2.94 -1.94 -3.66
N ARG A 138 3.21 -1.50 -4.89
CA ARG A 138 4.39 -0.69 -5.22
C ARG A 138 4.50 0.55 -4.34
N GLU A 139 3.43 1.35 -4.28
CA GLU A 139 3.43 2.58 -3.48
C GLU A 139 3.60 2.29 -1.99
N ASN A 140 3.00 1.20 -1.48
CA ASN A 140 3.17 0.79 -0.10
C ASN A 140 4.62 0.41 0.21
N LEU A 141 5.24 -0.43 -0.63
CA LEU A 141 6.64 -0.83 -0.49
C LEU A 141 7.59 0.37 -0.62
N ARG A 142 7.33 1.28 -1.57
CA ARG A 142 8.10 2.51 -1.74
C ARG A 142 8.11 3.33 -0.45
N LEU A 143 6.94 3.56 0.15
CA LEU A 143 6.81 4.32 1.40
C LEU A 143 7.55 3.66 2.57
N LEU A 144 7.53 2.33 2.64
CA LEU A 144 8.27 1.58 3.65
C LEU A 144 9.79 1.75 3.51
N PHE A 145 10.31 1.65 2.28
CA PHE A 145 11.73 1.85 2.05
C PHE A 145 12.15 3.31 2.19
N ASP A 146 11.33 4.28 1.76
CA ASP A 146 11.57 5.71 1.96
C ASP A 146 11.66 6.03 3.46
N ALA A 147 10.80 5.42 4.30
CA ALA A 147 10.86 5.58 5.74
C ALA A 147 12.16 5.03 6.36
N VAL A 148 12.70 3.93 5.83
CA VAL A 148 13.96 3.33 6.28
C VAL A 148 15.18 4.10 5.76
N ALA A 149 15.14 4.60 4.53
CA ALA A 149 16.25 5.31 3.91
C ALA A 149 16.52 6.67 4.55
N VAL A 150 15.48 7.34 5.04
CA VAL A 150 15.57 8.67 5.67
C VAL A 150 15.92 8.59 7.16
N ASP A 151 15.70 7.44 7.81
CA ASP A 151 15.92 7.29 9.25
C ASP A 151 17.42 7.14 9.54
N GLU A 152 17.94 7.93 10.49
CA GLU A 152 19.33 7.75 10.92
C GLU A 152 19.51 6.35 11.56
N PRO A 153 20.69 5.72 11.45
CA PRO A 153 20.94 4.38 12.02
C PRO A 153 20.64 4.24 13.52
N LYS A 154 20.61 5.35 14.27
CA LYS A 154 20.29 5.41 15.70
C LYS A 154 18.79 5.59 16.00
N SER A 155 17.98 5.96 15.01
CA SER A 155 16.53 6.20 15.09
C SER A 155 15.69 5.07 14.48
N SER A 156 16.36 4.03 13.94
CA SER A 156 15.81 2.83 13.28
C SER A 156 14.58 2.16 13.92
N ALA A 157 14.32 2.39 15.22
CA ALA A 157 13.15 1.84 15.90
C ALA A 157 11.82 2.27 15.25
N LYS A 158 11.72 3.52 14.78
CA LYS A 158 10.47 4.07 14.23
C LYS A 158 10.18 3.56 12.82
N SER A 159 11.17 3.59 11.93
CA SER A 159 11.05 2.99 10.60
C SER A 159 10.74 1.49 10.69
N HIS A 160 11.37 0.78 11.63
CA HIS A 160 11.08 -0.62 11.92
C HIS A 160 9.64 -0.85 12.40
N GLU A 161 9.10 0.05 13.22
CA GLU A 161 7.72 -0.03 13.69
C GLU A 161 6.72 0.11 12.54
N ILE A 162 6.90 1.10 11.66
CA ILE A 162 6.05 1.32 10.48
C ILE A 162 6.08 0.08 9.58
N VAL A 163 7.28 -0.46 9.29
CA VAL A 163 7.42 -1.69 8.50
C VAL A 163 6.69 -2.85 9.18
N THR A 164 6.84 -3.02 10.49
CA THR A 164 6.21 -4.10 11.25
C THR A 164 4.68 -4.01 11.20
N ARG A 165 4.10 -2.81 11.40
CA ARG A 165 2.64 -2.62 11.34
C ARG A 165 2.09 -2.91 9.94
N GLN A 166 2.75 -2.45 8.89
CA GLN A 166 2.33 -2.71 7.52
C GLN A 166 2.50 -4.18 7.12
N VAL A 167 3.58 -4.83 7.55
CA VAL A 167 3.78 -6.28 7.42
C VAL A 167 2.65 -7.05 8.08
N HIS A 168 2.21 -6.61 9.27
CA HIS A 168 1.06 -7.21 9.96
C HIS A 168 -0.25 -7.05 9.16
N VAL A 169 -0.49 -5.91 8.51
CA VAL A 169 -1.65 -5.72 7.62
C VAL A 169 -1.59 -6.68 6.42
N LEU A 170 -0.42 -6.79 5.78
CA LEU A 170 -0.20 -7.68 4.63
C LEU A 170 -0.40 -9.16 5.01
N GLU A 171 0.10 -9.56 6.18
CA GLU A 171 -0.08 -10.90 6.75
C GLU A 171 -1.53 -11.19 7.14
N SER A 172 -2.27 -10.17 7.60
CA SER A 172 -3.68 -10.33 8.00
C SER A 172 -4.62 -10.43 6.80
N TRP A 173 -4.26 -9.83 5.66
CA TRP A 173 -5.07 -9.80 4.46
C TRP A 173 -4.46 -10.57 3.28
N PRO A 174 -3.80 -9.93 2.29
CA PRO A 174 -3.46 -10.60 1.03
C PRO A 174 -2.54 -11.80 1.19
N LEU A 175 -1.75 -11.87 2.28
CA LEU A 175 -0.85 -12.97 2.58
C LEU A 175 -1.32 -13.83 3.77
N SER A 176 -2.58 -13.69 4.18
CA SER A 176 -3.14 -14.56 5.22
C SER A 176 -3.27 -16.00 4.73
N PRO A 177 -2.66 -17.00 5.39
CA PRO A 177 -2.73 -18.39 4.94
C PRO A 177 -4.12 -19.02 5.07
N ARG A 178 -4.99 -18.45 5.91
CA ARG A 178 -6.25 -19.08 6.37
C ARG A 178 -7.47 -18.17 6.34
N GLU A 179 -7.31 -16.85 6.15
CA GLU A 179 -8.45 -15.94 6.14
C GLU A 179 -9.38 -16.26 4.96
N ARG A 180 -10.63 -16.63 5.26
CA ARG A 180 -11.61 -17.04 4.25
C ARG A 180 -12.14 -15.86 3.45
N LYS A 181 -12.11 -14.66 4.03
CA LYS A 181 -12.51 -13.42 3.35
C LYS A 181 -11.59 -13.05 2.19
N VAL A 182 -10.36 -13.56 2.19
CA VAL A 182 -9.35 -13.31 1.16
C VAL A 182 -9.44 -14.44 0.12
N PRO A 183 -9.77 -14.16 -1.14
CA PRO A 183 -9.85 -15.19 -2.18
C PRO A 183 -8.46 -15.62 -2.68
N ASP A 184 -8.32 -16.89 -3.07
CA ASP A 184 -7.04 -17.40 -3.56
C ASP A 184 -6.54 -16.69 -4.83
N GLY A 185 -7.44 -16.23 -5.69
CA GLY A 185 -7.04 -15.43 -6.87
C GLY A 185 -6.30 -14.14 -6.50
N LEU A 186 -6.69 -13.49 -5.40
CA LEU A 186 -6.00 -12.30 -4.89
C LEU A 186 -4.62 -12.67 -4.34
N ARG A 187 -4.54 -13.74 -3.53
CA ARG A 187 -3.25 -14.25 -3.01
C ARG A 187 -2.28 -14.55 -4.14
N LEU A 188 -2.74 -15.27 -5.16
CA LEU A 188 -1.94 -15.64 -6.32
C LEU A 188 -1.43 -14.40 -7.03
N HIS A 189 -2.30 -13.43 -7.34
CA HIS A 189 -1.87 -12.20 -8.00
C HIS A 189 -0.85 -11.40 -7.18
N VAL A 190 -1.07 -11.26 -5.87
CA VAL A 190 -0.12 -10.56 -4.98
C VAL A 190 1.23 -11.25 -4.99
N LEU A 191 1.25 -12.59 -4.89
CA LEU A 191 2.48 -13.38 -4.95
C LEU A 191 3.16 -13.30 -6.33
N ASP A 192 2.40 -13.24 -7.42
CA ASP A 192 2.91 -13.14 -8.79
C ASP A 192 3.71 -11.85 -9.02
N VAL A 193 3.32 -10.75 -8.37
CA VAL A 193 3.99 -9.45 -8.53
C VAL A 193 4.91 -9.10 -7.35
N TRP A 194 4.97 -9.92 -6.31
CA TRP A 194 5.62 -9.55 -5.05
C TRP A 194 7.12 -9.30 -5.19
N SER A 195 7.86 -10.28 -5.73
CA SER A 195 9.32 -10.18 -5.87
C SER A 195 9.71 -9.04 -6.80
N ASP A 196 9.00 -8.88 -7.92
CA ASP A 196 9.23 -7.79 -8.88
C ASP A 196 9.12 -6.42 -8.21
N GLU A 197 8.02 -6.17 -7.48
CA GLU A 197 7.79 -4.88 -6.86
C GLU A 197 8.73 -4.64 -5.67
N LEU A 198 9.00 -5.66 -4.85
CA LEU A 198 9.92 -5.55 -3.73
C LEU A 198 11.35 -5.23 -4.17
N LEU A 199 11.87 -5.99 -5.14
CA LEU A 199 13.22 -5.79 -5.66
C LEU A 199 13.34 -4.44 -6.37
N ALA A 200 12.37 -4.07 -7.21
CA ALA A 200 12.38 -2.78 -7.89
C ALA A 200 12.37 -1.59 -6.91
N GLN A 201 11.60 -1.67 -5.81
CA GLN A 201 11.59 -0.59 -4.81
C GLN A 201 12.85 -0.60 -3.93
N LEU A 202 13.42 -1.77 -3.63
CA LEU A 202 14.71 -1.87 -2.93
C LEU A 202 15.85 -1.25 -3.76
N GLU A 203 15.93 -1.58 -5.05
CA GLU A 203 16.89 -0.99 -6.00
C GLU A 203 16.71 0.52 -6.12
N ALA A 204 15.47 1.00 -6.25
CA ALA A 204 15.19 2.43 -6.31
C ALA A 204 15.62 3.17 -5.03
N ALA A 205 15.33 2.61 -3.85
CA ALA A 205 15.70 3.21 -2.56
C ALA A 205 17.21 3.22 -2.34
N THR A 206 17.90 2.12 -2.67
CA THR A 206 19.36 2.03 -2.59
C THR A 206 20.06 2.99 -3.56
N ALA A 207 19.56 3.14 -4.79
CA ALA A 207 20.07 4.12 -5.74
C ALA A 207 19.84 5.56 -5.25
N ALA A 208 18.67 5.87 -4.71
CA ALA A 208 18.37 7.19 -4.14
C ALA A 208 19.30 7.54 -2.97
N ALA A 209 19.58 6.58 -2.08
CA ALA A 209 20.51 6.76 -0.97
C ALA A 209 21.95 7.03 -1.44
N ALA A 210 22.41 6.36 -2.50
CA ALA A 210 23.74 6.58 -3.07
C ALA A 210 23.91 7.99 -3.67
N VAL A 211 22.85 8.53 -4.30
CA VAL A 211 22.87 9.89 -4.86
C VAL A 211 22.92 10.95 -3.75
N GLN A 212 22.17 10.77 -2.66
CA GLN A 212 22.15 11.71 -1.53
C GLN A 212 23.48 11.72 -0.74
N GLY A 213 24.19 10.58 -0.67
CA GLY A 213 25.49 10.47 0.01
C GLY A 213 26.67 11.13 -0.72
N GLY A 214 26.51 11.52 -1.99
CA GLY A 214 27.57 12.13 -2.81
C GLY A 214 27.73 13.65 -2.66
N GLN A 215 26.85 14.33 -1.92
CA GLN A 215 26.82 15.79 -1.81
C GLN A 215 27.37 16.36 -0.49
N GLU A 216 27.58 15.54 0.53
CA GLU A 216 28.28 15.93 1.75
C GLU A 216 29.25 14.80 2.13
N SER A 217 30.45 15.18 2.58
CA SER A 217 31.54 14.29 2.98
C SER A 217 31.07 13.18 3.93
N SER A 218 30.66 12.03 3.40
CA SER A 218 30.21 10.89 4.17
C SER A 218 31.25 9.75 4.07
N SER A 219 31.54 9.14 5.22
CA SER A 219 32.43 7.98 5.32
C SER A 219 31.74 6.74 4.73
N GLU A 220 32.48 5.87 4.03
CA GLU A 220 32.00 4.60 3.45
C GLU A 220 31.17 3.73 4.43
N SER A 221 31.35 3.93 5.74
CA SER A 221 30.58 3.29 6.81
C SER A 221 29.09 3.68 6.85
N GLY A 222 28.71 4.89 6.43
CA GLY A 222 27.32 5.37 6.45
C GLY A 222 26.48 4.79 5.32
N GLU A 223 27.03 4.76 4.10
CA GLU A 223 26.36 4.21 2.92
C GLU A 223 26.10 2.70 3.06
N ASN A 224 27.08 1.97 3.61
CA ASN A 224 26.93 0.56 3.95
C ASN A 224 25.88 0.33 5.06
N GLY A 225 25.71 1.28 5.99
CA GLY A 225 24.68 1.24 7.02
C GLY A 225 23.27 1.28 6.46
N VAL A 226 22.97 2.23 5.56
CA VAL A 226 21.65 2.39 4.94
C VAL A 226 21.32 1.19 4.05
N LYS A 227 22.27 0.71 3.23
CA LYS A 227 22.08 -0.51 2.43
C LYS A 227 21.74 -1.72 3.30
N ASN A 228 22.43 -1.91 4.42
CA ASN A 228 22.13 -2.99 5.35
C ASN A 228 20.74 -2.85 5.99
N ALA A 229 20.33 -1.63 6.33
CA ALA A 229 18.99 -1.36 6.88
C ALA A 229 17.88 -1.66 5.85
N LEU A 230 18.06 -1.24 4.60
CA LEU A 230 17.12 -1.51 3.50
C LEU A 230 17.01 -3.02 3.22
N THR A 231 18.14 -3.73 3.17
CA THR A 231 18.17 -5.20 3.05
C THR A 231 17.49 -5.88 4.25
N GLY A 232 17.69 -5.35 5.46
CA GLY A 232 17.00 -5.81 6.67
C GLY A 232 15.48 -5.64 6.58
N ALA A 233 15.02 -4.47 6.13
CA ALA A 233 13.61 -4.18 5.91
C ALA A 233 13.00 -5.09 4.84
N ALA A 234 13.71 -5.33 3.73
CA ALA A 234 13.27 -6.25 2.68
C ALA A 234 13.06 -7.68 3.22
N LYS A 235 13.97 -8.17 4.09
CA LYS A 235 13.82 -9.47 4.75
C LYS A 235 12.60 -9.53 5.69
N LEU A 236 12.32 -8.46 6.43
CA LEU A 236 11.11 -8.37 7.27
C LEU A 236 9.84 -8.38 6.42
N ILE A 237 9.84 -7.65 5.31
CA ILE A 237 8.72 -7.60 4.37
C ILE A 237 8.48 -8.96 3.72
N MET A 238 9.53 -9.76 3.50
CA MET A 238 9.39 -11.13 2.97
C MET A 238 8.85 -12.16 3.96
N ALA A 239 8.89 -11.89 5.28
CA ALA A 239 8.51 -12.87 6.29
C ALA A 239 7.08 -13.45 6.14
N PRO A 240 6.04 -12.66 5.81
CA PRO A 240 4.70 -13.21 5.55
C PRO A 240 4.65 -14.10 4.30
N VAL A 241 5.46 -13.82 3.27
CA VAL A 241 5.54 -14.65 2.05
C VAL A 241 6.16 -16.00 2.37
N GLU A 242 7.21 -16.03 3.20
CA GLU A 242 7.78 -17.27 3.70
C GLU A 242 6.78 -18.08 4.54
N LYS A 243 6.00 -17.40 5.38
CA LYS A 243 4.95 -18.04 6.19
C LYS A 243 3.87 -18.67 5.31
N ILE A 244 3.31 -17.93 4.35
CA ILE A 244 2.26 -18.45 3.47
C ILE A 244 2.77 -19.59 2.58
N SER A 245 4.06 -19.60 2.20
CA SER A 245 4.69 -20.72 1.46
C SER A 245 4.64 -22.06 2.19
N LYS A 246 4.59 -22.03 3.53
CA LYS A 246 4.54 -23.20 4.41
C LYS A 246 3.10 -23.53 4.81
N GLU A 247 2.33 -22.51 5.17
CA GLU A 247 1.07 -22.66 5.90
C GLU A 247 -0.20 -22.56 5.06
N ALA A 248 -0.15 -22.07 3.81
CA ALA A 248 -1.36 -21.86 3.00
C ALA A 248 -2.18 -23.15 2.82
N LEU A 249 -3.51 -23.04 2.74
CA LEU A 249 -4.34 -24.22 2.50
C LEU A 249 -4.24 -24.70 1.04
N SER A 250 -4.14 -23.76 0.10
CA SER A 250 -4.08 -24.02 -1.33
C SER A 250 -2.68 -24.40 -1.80
N LYS A 251 -2.57 -25.51 -2.53
CA LYS A 251 -1.30 -25.96 -3.13
C LYS A 251 -0.75 -24.94 -4.14
N GLY A 252 -1.62 -24.31 -4.93
CA GLY A 252 -1.23 -23.28 -5.90
C GLY A 252 -0.61 -22.07 -5.21
N VAL A 253 -1.25 -21.59 -4.13
CA VAL A 253 -0.72 -20.50 -3.32
C VAL A 253 0.63 -20.85 -2.69
N LYS A 254 0.79 -22.06 -2.14
CA LYS A 254 2.10 -22.51 -1.61
C LYS A 254 3.18 -22.50 -2.69
N MET A 255 2.89 -23.07 -3.85
CA MET A 255 3.85 -23.17 -4.94
C MET A 255 4.29 -21.78 -5.39
N ARG A 256 3.34 -20.88 -5.64
CA ARG A 256 3.66 -19.52 -6.06
C ARG A 256 4.43 -18.73 -5.00
N ALA A 257 4.08 -18.89 -3.73
CA ALA A 257 4.84 -18.26 -2.65
C ALA A 257 6.28 -18.78 -2.56
N LYS A 258 6.51 -20.08 -2.81
CA LYS A 258 7.88 -20.62 -2.90
C LYS A 258 8.64 -20.03 -4.08
N ASP A 259 7.99 -19.85 -5.22
CA ASP A 259 8.61 -19.23 -6.40
C ASP A 259 9.01 -17.78 -6.10
N ALA A 260 8.13 -17.00 -5.45
CA ALA A 260 8.44 -15.63 -5.03
C ALA A 260 9.61 -15.57 -4.02
N VAL A 261 9.64 -16.47 -3.03
CA VAL A 261 10.76 -16.58 -2.07
C VAL A 261 12.05 -16.92 -2.79
N LYS A 262 12.02 -17.89 -3.71
CA LYS A 262 13.19 -18.29 -4.49
C LYS A 262 13.71 -17.14 -5.35
N SER A 263 12.83 -16.45 -6.08
CA SER A 263 13.19 -15.29 -6.90
C SER A 263 13.86 -14.20 -6.05
N PHE A 264 13.37 -13.93 -4.84
CA PHE A 264 13.99 -12.97 -3.94
C PHE A 264 15.38 -13.41 -3.47
N GLN A 265 15.54 -14.69 -3.09
CA GLN A 265 16.81 -15.24 -2.63
C GLN A 265 17.90 -15.26 -3.72
N GLU A 266 17.52 -15.38 -4.99
CA GLU A 266 18.45 -15.35 -6.13
C GLU A 266 18.92 -13.92 -6.47
N SER A 267 18.21 -12.89 -6.01
CA SER A 267 18.46 -11.48 -6.38
C SER A 267 19.02 -10.60 -5.26
N ILE A 268 19.08 -11.10 -4.01
CA ILE A 268 19.58 -10.36 -2.84
C ILE A 268 20.97 -10.80 -2.41
#